data_AF-A0A8T0VEH5-F1
#
_entry.id   AF-A0A8T0VEH5-F1
#
_cell.length_a   1.000
_cell.length_b   1.000
_cell.length_c   1.000
_cell.angle_alpha   90.00
_cell.angle_beta   90.00
_cell.angle_gamma   90.00
#
_symmetry.space_group_name_H-M   'P 1'
#
loop_
_entity.id
_entity.type
_entity.pdbx_description
1 polymer ?
#
loop_
_entity_poly.entity_id
_entity_poly.type
_entity_poly.pdbx_seq_one_letter_code
_entity_poly.pdbx_strand_id
1 'polypeptide(L)'
;MRKLASFAAATSGAYSSASAALRVRGWWDDVNESRQWQDGVFFSLAAAYALVSAVALIQLIRIQRRVPELGWTTQKIFHLMNFLVNGVRALVFGFHVHVFLLHTKVYKLVLLDLPGLLFFSTYTLLVLFWAEIYHQARSLPTDKLRPAYIAVNSIIYVVQVCIWIYLGINDNAAVELASKIFIVAVSFVALLGFSVYGGRLFFLLRRFPIESKGRQKKLYEVGTVTAICVTCFLIRCVVVALSAFDPDVSLEVLDHPILDLFYYTLTEILPSALVLFVLRKLPPKRVSAQYHPIN
;
A
#
# COMPACT_ATOMS: atom_id res chain seq x y z
N MET A 1 -5.32 -27.29 51.21
CA MET A 1 -4.10 -27.49 50.39
C MET A 1 -4.29 -27.15 48.90
N ARG A 2 -5.30 -27.65 48.18
CA ARG A 2 -5.52 -27.34 46.73
C ARG A 2 -5.65 -25.84 46.38
N LYS A 3 -6.33 -25.02 47.20
CA LYS A 3 -6.46 -23.56 46.95
C LYS A 3 -5.14 -22.79 47.09
N LEU A 4 -4.25 -23.22 47.99
CA LEU A 4 -2.93 -22.59 48.18
C LEU A 4 -1.99 -22.94 47.01
N ALA A 5 -2.07 -24.17 46.50
CA ALA A 5 -1.32 -24.59 45.32
C ALA A 5 -1.75 -23.86 44.04
N SER A 6 -3.05 -23.60 43.84
CA SER A 6 -3.51 -22.84 42.67
C SER A 6 -3.14 -21.35 42.75
N PHE A 7 -3.12 -20.77 43.96
CA PHE A 7 -2.68 -19.38 44.16
C PHE A 7 -1.17 -19.21 43.92
N ALA A 8 -0.36 -20.16 44.39
CA ALA A 8 1.09 -20.20 44.14
C ALA A 8 1.42 -20.40 42.65
N ALA A 9 0.66 -21.24 41.94
CA ALA A 9 0.81 -21.44 40.49
C ALA A 9 0.38 -20.20 39.68
N ALA A 10 -0.68 -19.51 40.10
CA ALA A 10 -1.13 -18.27 39.46
C ALA A 10 -0.12 -17.12 39.66
N THR A 11 0.46 -17.01 40.86
CA THR A 11 1.50 -16.01 41.15
C THR A 11 2.80 -16.31 40.40
N SER A 12 3.29 -17.56 40.39
CA SER A 12 4.49 -17.92 39.61
C SER A 12 4.31 -17.71 38.10
N GLY A 13 3.12 -18.01 37.57
CA GLY A 13 2.75 -17.70 36.19
C GLY A 13 2.78 -16.19 35.89
N ALA A 14 2.26 -15.36 36.81
CA ALA A 14 2.29 -13.90 36.67
C ALA A 14 3.72 -13.33 36.72
N TYR A 15 4.58 -13.81 37.63
CA TYR A 15 5.99 -13.41 37.69
C TYR A 15 6.78 -13.85 36.45
N SER A 16 6.54 -15.06 35.95
CA SER A 16 7.14 -15.55 34.70
C SER A 16 6.75 -14.65 33.52
N SER A 17 5.46 -14.34 33.39
CA SER A 17 4.92 -13.46 32.34
C SER A 17 5.49 -12.05 32.42
N ALA A 18 5.57 -11.48 33.63
CA ALA A 18 6.15 -10.16 33.86
C ALA A 18 7.66 -10.14 33.52
N SER A 19 8.40 -11.20 33.88
CA SER A 19 9.83 -11.33 33.54
C SER A 19 10.09 -11.51 32.04
N ALA A 20 9.15 -12.17 31.33
CA ALA A 20 9.21 -12.31 29.89
C ALA A 20 8.90 -10.97 29.20
N ALA A 21 7.87 -10.26 29.67
CA ALA A 21 7.53 -8.92 29.19
C ALA A 21 8.68 -7.93 29.40
N LEU A 22 9.35 -7.97 30.56
CA LEU A 22 10.50 -7.11 30.85
C LEU A 22 11.69 -7.42 29.92
N ARG A 23 11.94 -8.70 29.64
CA ARG A 23 12.99 -9.14 28.71
C ARG A 23 12.70 -8.72 27.27
N VAL A 24 11.44 -8.83 26.83
CA VAL A 24 11.00 -8.36 25.51
C VAL A 24 11.15 -6.85 25.40
N ARG A 25 10.81 -6.11 26.47
CA ARG A 25 10.96 -4.65 26.51
C ARG A 25 12.44 -4.23 26.45
N GLY A 26 13.31 -4.85 27.26
CA GLY A 26 14.75 -4.55 27.21
C GLY A 26 15.37 -4.87 25.84
N TRP A 27 15.00 -5.99 25.22
CA TRP A 27 15.43 -6.29 23.85
C TRP A 27 14.92 -5.26 22.82
N TRP A 28 13.69 -4.77 22.98
CA TRP A 28 13.12 -3.75 22.11
C TRP A 28 13.89 -2.43 22.20
N ASP A 29 14.24 -2.01 23.42
CA ASP A 29 15.01 -0.80 23.68
C ASP A 29 16.43 -0.92 23.06
N ASP A 30 17.10 -2.07 23.26
CA ASP A 30 18.43 -2.35 22.68
C ASP A 30 18.42 -2.29 21.13
N VAL A 31 17.34 -2.76 20.49
CA VAL A 31 17.22 -2.76 19.03
C VAL A 31 16.94 -1.35 18.50
N ASN A 32 16.09 -0.58 19.16
CA ASN A 32 15.78 0.79 18.74
C ASN A 32 17.00 1.71 18.86
N GLU A 33 17.83 1.55 19.89
CA GLU A 33 19.05 2.35 20.07
C GLU A 33 20.21 1.91 19.16
N SER A 34 20.13 0.71 18.56
CA SER A 34 21.21 0.16 17.75
C SER A 34 21.19 0.67 16.30
N ARG A 35 22.18 1.51 15.98
CA ARG A 35 22.42 2.01 14.61
C ARG A 35 22.60 0.88 13.58
N GLN A 36 23.23 -0.23 13.96
CA GLN A 36 23.42 -1.37 13.05
C GLN A 36 22.09 -2.04 12.68
N TRP A 37 21.16 -2.15 13.64
CA TRP A 37 19.81 -2.66 13.38
C TRP A 37 19.01 -1.70 12.51
N GLN A 38 19.06 -0.40 12.80
CA GLN A 38 18.41 0.61 11.97
C GLN A 38 18.90 0.57 10.51
N ASP A 39 20.21 0.62 10.29
CA ASP A 39 20.81 0.56 8.96
C ASP A 39 20.46 -0.75 8.25
N GLY A 40 20.57 -1.89 8.95
CA GLY A 40 20.25 -3.20 8.40
C GLY A 40 18.79 -3.30 7.95
N VAL A 41 17.85 -2.76 8.74
CA VAL A 41 16.43 -2.75 8.40
C VAL A 41 16.14 -1.83 7.22
N PHE A 42 16.66 -0.60 7.20
CA PHE A 42 16.38 0.34 6.11
C PHE A 42 16.99 -0.12 4.79
N PHE A 43 18.19 -0.68 4.78
CA PHE A 43 18.74 -1.29 3.57
C PHE A 43 17.95 -2.53 3.13
N SER A 44 17.43 -3.33 4.06
CA SER A 44 16.55 -4.46 3.74
C SER A 44 15.24 -4.00 3.10
N LEU A 45 14.61 -2.96 3.66
CA LEU A 45 13.43 -2.33 3.08
C LEU A 45 13.74 -1.77 1.69
N ALA A 46 14.84 -1.03 1.53
CA ALA A 46 15.28 -0.49 0.25
C ALA A 46 15.45 -1.59 -0.81
N ALA A 47 16.12 -2.69 -0.46
CA ALA A 47 16.31 -3.83 -1.35
C ALA A 47 14.98 -4.50 -1.74
N ALA A 48 14.06 -4.67 -0.78
CA ALA A 48 12.74 -5.24 -1.04
C ALA A 48 11.91 -4.35 -1.98
N TYR A 49 11.87 -3.03 -1.76
CA TYR A 49 11.21 -2.08 -2.66
C TYR A 49 11.86 -2.04 -4.04
N ALA A 50 13.20 -2.06 -4.12
CA ALA A 50 13.91 -2.11 -5.39
C ALA A 50 13.56 -3.37 -6.19
N LEU A 51 13.45 -4.52 -5.52
CA LEU A 51 13.02 -5.77 -6.15
C LEU A 51 11.59 -5.66 -6.71
N VAL A 52 10.64 -5.15 -5.93
CA VAL A 52 9.25 -4.96 -6.39
C VAL A 52 9.20 -3.97 -7.57
N SER A 53 9.95 -2.87 -7.49
CA SER A 53 10.07 -1.89 -8.57
C SER A 53 10.61 -2.52 -9.85
N ALA A 54 11.68 -3.31 -9.76
CA ALA A 54 12.25 -4.04 -10.89
C ALA A 54 11.26 -5.03 -11.50
N VAL A 55 10.52 -5.79 -10.67
CA VAL A 55 9.47 -6.70 -11.15
C VAL A 55 8.38 -5.93 -11.91
N ALA A 56 7.91 -4.80 -11.38
CA ALA A 56 6.90 -3.97 -12.04
C ALA A 56 7.38 -3.45 -13.41
N LEU A 57 8.64 -3.00 -13.49
CA LEU A 57 9.26 -2.55 -14.74
C LEU A 57 9.39 -3.69 -15.76
N ILE A 58 9.84 -4.86 -15.33
CA ILE A 58 9.94 -6.05 -16.20
C ILE A 58 8.55 -6.43 -16.72
N GLN A 59 7.51 -6.41 -15.88
CA GLN A 59 6.14 -6.66 -16.30
C GLN A 59 5.65 -5.62 -17.32
N LEU A 60 5.92 -4.32 -17.09
CA LEU A 60 5.59 -3.24 -18.03
C LEU A 60 6.26 -3.46 -19.40
N ILE A 61 7.57 -3.72 -19.43
CA ILE A 61 8.33 -3.97 -20.66
C ILE A 61 7.76 -5.19 -21.41
N ARG A 62 7.45 -6.27 -20.68
CA ARG A 62 6.85 -7.48 -21.27
C ARG A 62 5.49 -7.19 -21.90
N ILE A 63 4.64 -6.38 -21.26
CA ILE A 63 3.33 -6.00 -21.79
C ILE A 63 3.50 -5.09 -23.02
N GLN A 64 4.38 -4.10 -22.96
CA GLN A 64 4.64 -3.20 -24.09
C GLN A 64 5.15 -3.95 -25.32
N ARG A 65 6.06 -4.93 -25.14
CA ARG A 65 6.56 -5.78 -26.24
C ARG A 65 5.52 -6.78 -26.75
N ARG A 66 4.56 -7.20 -25.91
CA ARG A 66 3.53 -8.18 -26.27
C ARG A 66 2.42 -7.58 -27.12
N VAL A 67 2.01 -6.35 -26.81
CA VAL A 67 0.90 -5.61 -27.45
C VAL A 67 1.29 -4.13 -27.64
N PRO A 68 2.24 -3.82 -28.54
CA PRO A 68 2.64 -2.43 -28.81
C PRO A 68 1.50 -1.57 -29.39
N GLU A 69 0.56 -2.18 -30.11
CA GLU A 69 -0.54 -1.53 -30.81
C GLU A 69 -1.62 -0.93 -29.89
N LEU A 70 -1.77 -1.43 -28.66
CA LEU A 70 -2.83 -1.01 -27.73
C LEU A 70 -2.52 0.31 -26.99
N GLY A 71 -1.47 1.04 -27.37
CA GLY A 71 -1.09 2.30 -26.73
C GLY A 71 -0.90 2.16 -25.21
N TRP A 72 -1.16 3.23 -24.45
CA TRP A 72 -1.06 3.24 -22.99
C TRP A 72 -2.39 2.82 -22.33
N THR A 73 -2.48 1.55 -21.93
CA THR A 73 -3.64 1.00 -21.21
C THR A 73 -3.54 1.25 -19.70
N THR A 74 -4.68 1.19 -18.99
CA THR A 74 -4.71 1.27 -17.51
C THR A 74 -3.79 0.25 -16.85
N GLN A 75 -3.61 -0.94 -17.43
CA GLN A 75 -2.65 -1.94 -16.94
C GLN A 75 -1.19 -1.48 -17.06
N LYS A 76 -0.80 -0.89 -18.20
CA LYS A 76 0.56 -0.35 -18.38
C LYS A 76 0.81 0.80 -17.41
N ILE A 77 -0.18 1.69 -17.22
CA ILE A 77 -0.11 2.79 -16.26
C ILE A 77 0.04 2.24 -14.83
N PHE A 78 -0.74 1.23 -14.44
CA PHE A 78 -0.64 0.61 -13.11
C PHE A 78 0.75 0.05 -12.82
N HIS A 79 1.39 -0.63 -13.79
CA HIS A 79 2.76 -1.13 -13.62
C HIS A 79 3.80 -0.01 -13.62
N LEU A 80 3.62 1.03 -14.43
CA LEU A 80 4.48 2.22 -14.42
C LEU A 80 4.42 2.91 -13.05
N MET A 81 3.22 3.14 -12.53
CA MET A 81 3.04 3.76 -11.21
C MET A 81 3.61 2.89 -10.09
N ASN A 82 3.47 1.55 -10.17
CA ASN A 82 4.12 0.63 -9.23
C ASN A 82 5.66 0.71 -9.30
N PHE A 83 6.24 0.79 -10.50
CA PHE A 83 7.67 0.99 -10.68
C PHE A 83 8.12 2.30 -10.00
N LEU A 84 7.40 3.40 -10.24
CA LEU A 84 7.71 4.71 -9.68
C LEU A 84 7.56 4.74 -8.16
N VAL A 85 6.44 4.31 -7.60
CA VAL A 85 6.20 4.37 -6.15
C VAL A 85 7.21 3.53 -5.37
N ASN A 86 7.41 2.27 -5.79
CA ASN A 86 8.37 1.39 -5.13
C ASN A 86 9.81 1.87 -5.37
N GLY A 87 10.11 2.45 -6.55
CA GLY A 87 11.43 3.01 -6.86
C GLY A 87 11.76 4.22 -6.00
N VAL A 88 10.84 5.18 -5.87
CA VAL A 88 11.01 6.35 -4.99
C VAL A 88 11.18 5.89 -3.55
N ARG A 89 10.36 4.95 -3.07
CA ARG A 89 10.47 4.41 -1.71
C ARG A 89 11.81 3.70 -1.46
N ALA A 90 12.30 2.93 -2.44
CA ALA A 90 13.61 2.29 -2.38
C ALA A 90 14.74 3.33 -2.25
N LEU A 91 14.64 4.46 -2.96
CA LEU A 91 15.60 5.55 -2.85
C LEU A 91 15.53 6.22 -1.47
N VAL A 92 14.33 6.51 -0.96
CA VAL A 92 14.16 7.12 0.37
C VAL A 92 14.82 6.27 1.46
N PHE A 93 14.60 4.95 1.46
CA PHE A 93 15.24 4.05 2.42
C PHE A 93 16.72 3.80 2.12
N GLY A 94 17.13 3.71 0.85
CA GLY A 94 18.54 3.49 0.50
C GLY A 94 19.43 4.68 0.83
N PHE A 95 18.85 5.89 0.87
CA PHE A 95 19.51 7.12 1.29
C PHE A 95 19.10 7.55 2.70
N HIS A 96 18.57 6.65 3.55
CA HIS A 96 18.02 7.01 4.87
C HIS A 96 18.97 7.87 5.68
N VAL A 97 20.27 7.55 5.72
CA VAL A 97 21.30 8.35 6.43
C VAL A 97 21.29 9.82 5.99
N HIS A 98 21.16 10.09 4.69
CA HIS A 98 21.09 11.46 4.17
C HIS A 98 19.73 12.11 4.47
N VAL A 99 18.64 11.34 4.42
CA VAL A 99 17.29 11.80 4.80
C VAL A 99 17.26 12.22 6.27
N PHE A 100 17.93 11.48 7.15
CA PHE A 100 18.07 11.81 8.57
C PHE A 100 18.85 13.09 8.83
N LEU A 101 19.87 13.37 8.01
CA LEU A 101 20.70 14.58 8.11
C LEU A 101 19.99 15.85 7.63
N LEU A 102 18.80 15.74 7.02
CA LEU A 102 18.01 16.90 6.64
C LEU A 102 17.57 17.66 7.89
N HIS A 103 18.07 18.89 8.03
CA HIS A 103 17.79 19.75 9.19
C HIS A 103 16.32 20.19 9.23
N THR A 104 15.69 20.38 8.07
CA THR A 104 14.30 20.83 8.00
C THR A 104 13.33 19.65 8.05
N LYS A 105 12.53 19.59 9.13
CA LYS A 105 11.52 18.55 9.38
C LYS A 105 10.59 18.30 8.18
N VAL A 106 10.18 19.36 7.48
CA VAL A 106 9.28 19.26 6.31
C VAL A 106 9.83 18.35 5.21
N TYR A 107 11.15 18.31 4.98
CA TYR A 107 11.71 17.47 3.93
C TYR A 107 11.60 15.99 4.28
N LYS A 108 11.73 15.63 5.56
CA LYS A 108 11.50 14.26 6.03
C LYS A 108 10.04 13.86 5.81
N LEU A 109 9.10 14.74 6.20
CA LEU A 109 7.66 14.53 5.98
C LEU A 109 7.35 14.31 4.50
N VAL A 110 7.84 15.19 3.61
CA VAL A 110 7.62 15.05 2.16
C VAL A 110 8.17 13.71 1.64
N LEU A 111 9.39 13.33 2.03
CA LEU A 111 10.02 12.10 1.55
C LEU A 111 9.31 10.83 2.07
N LEU A 112 8.71 10.87 3.25
CA LEU A 112 7.96 9.76 3.83
C LEU A 112 6.50 9.70 3.35
N ASP A 113 5.85 10.85 3.17
CA ASP A 113 4.43 10.93 2.79
C ASP A 113 4.22 10.75 1.28
N LEU A 114 5.08 11.35 0.44
CA LEU A 114 4.90 11.38 -1.02
C LEU A 114 4.76 9.98 -1.63
N PRO A 115 5.59 8.97 -1.31
CA PRO A 115 5.40 7.64 -1.88
C PRO A 115 4.13 6.98 -1.34
N GLY A 116 3.65 7.35 -0.15
CA GLY A 116 2.35 6.90 0.37
C GLY A 116 1.18 7.44 -0.45
N LEU A 117 1.25 8.70 -0.88
CA LEU A 117 0.27 9.29 -1.80
C LEU A 117 0.34 8.69 -3.20
N LEU A 118 1.56 8.42 -3.72
CA LEU A 118 1.73 7.72 -4.98
C LEU A 118 1.15 6.30 -4.91
N PHE A 119 1.30 5.62 -3.76
CA PHE A 119 0.69 4.32 -3.51
C PHE A 119 -0.84 4.42 -3.56
N PHE A 120 -1.43 5.40 -2.86
CA PHE A 120 -2.86 5.68 -2.96
C PHE A 120 -3.32 5.88 -4.41
N SER A 121 -2.65 6.73 -5.19
CA SER A 121 -2.99 6.98 -6.59
C SER A 121 -2.90 5.71 -7.44
N THR A 122 -1.87 4.91 -7.22
CA THR A 122 -1.62 3.65 -7.93
C THR A 122 -2.75 2.65 -7.69
N TYR A 123 -3.18 2.51 -6.45
CA TYR A 123 -4.18 1.52 -6.08
C TYR A 123 -5.61 1.99 -6.33
N THR A 124 -5.90 3.28 -6.21
CA THR A 124 -7.19 3.82 -6.64
C THR A 124 -7.38 3.81 -8.15
N LEU A 125 -6.30 3.71 -8.94
CA LEU A 125 -6.40 3.40 -10.38
C LEU A 125 -7.00 2.01 -10.61
N LEU A 126 -6.70 1.03 -9.74
CA LEU A 126 -7.32 -0.29 -9.81
C LEU A 126 -8.80 -0.24 -9.43
N VAL A 127 -9.17 0.59 -8.44
CA VAL A 127 -10.57 0.87 -8.10
C VAL A 127 -11.29 1.48 -9.30
N LEU A 128 -10.70 2.47 -9.97
CA LEU A 128 -11.22 3.06 -11.21
C LEU A 128 -11.45 1.98 -12.27
N PHE A 129 -10.44 1.13 -12.50
CA PHE A 129 -10.54 0.04 -13.47
C PHE A 129 -11.69 -0.93 -13.15
N TRP A 130 -11.89 -1.27 -11.87
CA TRP A 130 -13.00 -2.12 -11.45
C TRP A 130 -14.35 -1.42 -11.55
N ALA A 131 -14.41 -0.13 -11.26
CA ALA A 131 -15.60 0.69 -11.47
C ALA A 131 -16.00 0.71 -12.95
N GLU A 132 -15.03 0.88 -13.87
CA GLU A 132 -15.27 0.82 -15.31
C GLU A 132 -15.85 -0.52 -15.73
N ILE A 133 -15.25 -1.65 -15.29
CA ILE A 133 -15.78 -2.99 -15.61
C ILE A 133 -17.19 -3.17 -15.07
N TYR A 134 -17.44 -2.74 -13.83
CA TYR A 134 -18.75 -2.87 -13.20
C TYR A 134 -19.82 -2.04 -13.94
N HIS A 135 -19.52 -0.78 -14.27
CA HIS A 135 -20.44 0.09 -14.98
C HIS A 135 -20.72 -0.43 -16.40
N GLN A 136 -19.68 -0.86 -17.13
CA GLN A 136 -19.84 -1.45 -18.46
C GLN A 136 -20.73 -2.69 -18.44
N ALA A 137 -20.51 -3.60 -17.48
CA ALA A 137 -21.32 -4.81 -17.34
C ALA A 137 -22.78 -4.55 -16.91
N ARG A 138 -23.07 -3.35 -16.42
CA ARG A 138 -24.42 -2.89 -16.03
C ARG A 138 -25.01 -1.88 -17.01
N SER A 139 -24.32 -1.60 -18.13
CA SER A 139 -24.70 -0.58 -19.11
C SER A 139 -24.90 0.81 -18.49
N LEU A 140 -24.13 1.13 -17.45
CA LEU A 140 -24.13 2.43 -16.79
C LEU A 140 -23.10 3.38 -17.43
N PRO A 141 -23.31 4.71 -17.34
CA PRO A 141 -22.34 5.69 -17.85
C PRO A 141 -20.96 5.55 -17.18
N THR A 142 -19.89 5.73 -17.96
CA THR A 142 -18.48 5.66 -17.51
C THR A 142 -17.71 6.96 -17.70
N ASP A 143 -18.33 7.94 -18.35
CA ASP A 143 -17.78 9.25 -18.71
C ASP A 143 -17.23 10.02 -17.50
N LYS A 144 -17.87 9.88 -16.33
CA LYS A 144 -17.48 10.60 -15.10
C LYS A 144 -16.42 9.88 -14.27
N LEU A 145 -16.14 8.60 -14.52
CA LEU A 145 -15.27 7.81 -13.64
C LEU A 145 -13.81 8.28 -13.69
N ARG A 146 -13.25 8.49 -14.90
CA ARG A 146 -11.87 8.97 -15.07
C ARG A 146 -11.69 10.41 -14.56
N PRO A 147 -12.57 11.38 -14.91
CA PRO A 147 -12.52 12.71 -14.33
C PRO A 147 -12.62 12.70 -12.80
N ALA A 148 -13.47 11.86 -12.21
CA ALA A 148 -13.57 11.75 -10.75
C ALA A 148 -12.26 11.25 -10.11
N TYR A 149 -11.63 10.21 -10.69
CA TYR A 149 -10.31 9.75 -10.22
C TYR A 149 -9.26 10.85 -10.28
N ILE A 150 -9.20 11.59 -11.40
CA ILE A 150 -8.25 12.70 -11.57
C ILE A 150 -8.53 13.82 -10.57
N ALA A 151 -9.80 14.19 -10.38
CA ALA A 151 -10.21 15.23 -9.44
C ALA A 151 -9.88 14.86 -7.99
N VAL A 152 -10.21 13.65 -7.55
CA VAL A 152 -9.90 13.16 -6.19
C VAL A 152 -8.39 13.19 -5.94
N ASN A 153 -7.58 12.67 -6.87
CA ASN A 153 -6.12 12.73 -6.73
C ASN A 153 -5.63 14.19 -6.72
N SER A 154 -6.09 15.03 -7.64
CA SER A 154 -5.66 16.42 -7.71
C SER A 154 -5.95 17.17 -6.40
N ILE A 155 -7.15 17.00 -5.83
CA ILE A 155 -7.52 17.59 -4.54
C ILE A 155 -6.60 17.11 -3.43
N ILE A 156 -6.36 15.79 -3.35
CA ILE A 156 -5.50 15.21 -2.30
C ILE A 156 -4.08 15.78 -2.36
N TYR A 157 -3.49 15.85 -3.57
CA TYR A 157 -2.13 16.36 -3.72
C TYR A 157 -2.04 17.87 -3.46
N VAL A 158 -3.04 18.65 -3.89
CA VAL A 158 -3.09 20.09 -3.60
C VAL A 158 -3.16 20.33 -2.10
N VAL A 159 -4.06 19.64 -1.39
CA VAL A 159 -4.19 19.76 0.07
C VAL A 159 -2.88 19.35 0.76
N GLN A 160 -2.26 18.24 0.37
CA GLN A 160 -0.99 17.81 0.95
C GLN A 160 0.13 18.83 0.73
N VAL A 161 0.27 19.35 -0.49
CA VAL A 161 1.30 20.36 -0.81
C VAL A 161 1.08 21.63 0.01
N CYS A 162 -0.17 22.07 0.20
CA CYS A 162 -0.48 23.19 1.08
C CYS A 162 -0.08 22.92 2.54
N ILE A 163 -0.34 21.72 3.06
CA ILE A 163 0.07 21.31 4.41
C ILE A 163 1.60 21.34 4.54
N TRP A 164 2.33 20.77 3.58
CA TRP A 164 3.80 20.77 3.59
C TRP A 164 4.38 22.19 3.50
N ILE A 165 3.86 23.05 2.62
CA ILE A 165 4.30 24.44 2.52
C ILE A 165 4.07 25.16 3.85
N TYR A 166 2.91 24.98 4.48
CA TYR A 166 2.62 25.59 5.77
C TYR A 166 3.59 25.12 6.86
N LEU A 167 3.78 23.81 7.01
CA LEU A 167 4.71 23.22 7.99
C LEU A 167 6.16 23.60 7.72
N GLY A 168 6.53 23.85 6.46
CA GLY A 168 7.86 24.31 6.07
C GLY A 168 8.14 25.77 6.46
N ILE A 169 7.10 26.60 6.58
CA ILE A 169 7.21 28.01 6.98
C ILE A 169 7.03 28.15 8.50
N ASN A 170 6.03 27.45 9.06
CA ASN A 170 5.64 27.53 10.46
C ASN A 170 5.55 26.13 11.06
N ASP A 171 6.44 25.80 12.00
CA ASP A 171 6.34 24.56 12.76
C ASP A 171 5.15 24.64 13.72
N ASN A 172 4.13 23.82 13.47
CA ASN A 172 2.86 23.87 14.19
C ASN A 172 2.32 22.46 14.42
N ALA A 173 2.31 22.04 15.69
CA ALA A 173 1.85 20.72 16.11
C ALA A 173 0.39 20.42 15.72
N ALA A 174 -0.49 21.43 15.66
CA ALA A 174 -1.88 21.22 15.24
C ALA A 174 -1.97 20.90 13.73
N VAL A 175 -1.11 21.51 12.91
CA VAL A 175 -1.06 21.21 11.47
C VAL A 175 -0.38 19.86 11.19
N GLU A 176 0.59 19.47 12.00
CA GLU A 176 1.18 18.13 11.96
C GLU A 176 0.13 17.06 12.30
N LEU A 177 -0.63 17.26 13.38
CA LEU A 177 -1.77 16.40 13.69
C LEU A 177 -2.80 16.37 12.56
N ALA A 178 -3.11 17.53 11.95
CA ALA A 178 -4.01 17.61 10.81
C ALA A 178 -3.46 16.84 9.59
N SER A 179 -2.15 16.85 9.36
CA SER A 179 -1.49 16.06 8.31
C SER A 179 -1.72 14.56 8.53
N LYS A 180 -1.49 14.07 9.76
CA LYS A 180 -1.72 12.66 10.11
C LYS A 180 -3.19 12.26 9.93
N ILE A 181 -4.13 13.08 10.42
CA ILE A 181 -5.57 12.87 10.22
C ILE A 181 -5.93 12.86 8.73
N PHE A 182 -5.32 13.73 7.93
CA PHE A 182 -5.52 13.77 6.49
C PHE A 182 -5.05 12.47 5.82
N ILE A 183 -3.87 11.94 6.17
CA ILE A 183 -3.39 10.65 5.66
C ILE A 183 -4.31 9.48 6.07
N VAL A 184 -4.86 9.51 7.28
CA VAL A 184 -5.89 8.53 7.71
C VAL A 184 -7.13 8.64 6.82
N ALA A 185 -7.64 9.85 6.57
CA ALA A 185 -8.80 10.07 5.72
C ALA A 185 -8.55 9.60 4.28
N VAL A 186 -7.39 9.89 3.69
CA VAL A 186 -6.98 9.40 2.36
C VAL A 186 -6.94 7.87 2.33
N SER A 187 -6.35 7.24 3.34
CA SER A 187 -6.29 5.77 3.44
C SER A 187 -7.69 5.16 3.58
N PHE A 188 -8.59 5.82 4.31
CA PHE A 188 -9.97 5.39 4.50
C PHE A 188 -10.78 5.53 3.20
N VAL A 189 -10.55 6.56 2.40
CA VAL A 189 -11.17 6.71 1.06
C VAL A 189 -10.76 5.54 0.15
N ALA A 190 -9.49 5.13 0.15
CA ALA A 190 -9.06 3.95 -0.60
C ALA A 190 -9.72 2.66 -0.08
N LEU A 191 -9.76 2.48 1.25
CA LEU A 191 -10.45 1.35 1.89
C LEU A 191 -11.92 1.23 1.44
N LEU A 192 -12.64 2.35 1.44
CA LEU A 192 -14.02 2.40 0.94
C LEU A 192 -14.11 2.09 -0.55
N GLY A 193 -13.22 2.67 -1.36
CA GLY A 193 -13.17 2.42 -2.80
C GLY A 193 -13.02 0.94 -3.13
N PHE A 194 -12.09 0.24 -2.48
CA PHE A 194 -11.90 -1.20 -2.62
C PHE A 194 -13.09 -2.00 -2.09
N SER A 195 -13.62 -1.64 -0.92
CA SER A 195 -14.78 -2.32 -0.34
C SER A 195 -16.00 -2.23 -1.26
N VAL A 196 -16.28 -1.05 -1.81
CA VAL A 196 -17.45 -0.79 -2.67
C VAL A 196 -17.27 -1.43 -4.04
N TYR A 197 -16.23 -1.06 -4.80
CA TYR A 197 -16.09 -1.53 -6.19
C TYR A 197 -15.52 -2.94 -6.29
N GLY A 198 -14.63 -3.34 -5.39
CA GLY A 198 -14.17 -4.73 -5.27
C GLY A 198 -15.32 -5.66 -4.88
N GLY A 199 -16.11 -5.30 -3.88
CA GLY A 199 -17.30 -6.05 -3.46
C GLY A 199 -18.35 -6.14 -4.57
N ARG A 200 -18.74 -5.00 -5.17
CA ARG A 200 -19.70 -4.97 -6.29
C ARG A 200 -19.27 -5.84 -7.46
N LEU A 201 -17.99 -5.76 -7.85
CA LEU A 201 -17.45 -6.57 -8.95
C LEU A 201 -17.39 -8.06 -8.58
N PHE A 202 -17.01 -8.40 -7.35
CA PHE A 202 -17.01 -9.77 -6.85
C PHE A 202 -18.41 -10.41 -6.90
N PHE A 203 -19.43 -9.72 -6.39
CA PHE A 203 -20.81 -10.21 -6.45
C PHE A 203 -21.35 -10.30 -7.88
N LEU A 204 -21.01 -9.33 -8.74
CA LEU A 204 -21.38 -9.37 -10.16
C LEU A 204 -20.80 -10.62 -10.84
N LEU A 205 -19.53 -10.93 -10.61
CA LEU A 205 -18.87 -12.11 -11.19
C LEU A 205 -19.43 -13.43 -10.64
N ARG A 206 -19.93 -13.45 -9.39
CA ARG A 206 -20.57 -14.63 -8.79
C ARG A 206 -21.96 -14.95 -9.34
N ARG A 207 -22.69 -13.96 -9.84
CA ARG A 207 -24.09 -14.14 -10.30
C ARG A 207 -24.23 -14.98 -11.56
N PHE A 208 -23.20 -15.08 -12.38
CA PHE A 208 -23.26 -15.89 -13.58
C PHE A 208 -22.83 -17.32 -13.28
N PRO A 209 -23.52 -18.36 -13.82
CA PRO A 209 -23.15 -19.75 -13.61
C PRO A 209 -21.67 -19.95 -13.95
N ILE A 210 -20.95 -20.51 -13.00
CA ILE A 210 -19.48 -20.58 -12.98
C ILE A 210 -19.04 -21.83 -13.77
N GLU A 211 -19.43 -21.90 -15.03
CA GLU A 211 -19.22 -23.09 -15.87
C GLU A 211 -17.80 -23.12 -16.47
N SER A 212 -17.08 -21.99 -16.52
CA SER A 212 -15.73 -21.92 -17.10
C SER A 212 -14.61 -21.69 -16.08
N LYS A 213 -13.53 -22.47 -16.21
CA LYS A 213 -12.29 -22.32 -15.41
C LYS A 213 -11.69 -20.91 -15.51
N GLY A 214 -11.88 -20.22 -16.63
CA GLY A 214 -11.43 -18.83 -16.84
C GLY A 214 -12.15 -17.83 -15.94
N ARG A 215 -13.47 -17.96 -15.77
CA ARG A 215 -14.28 -17.06 -14.93
C ARG A 215 -14.01 -17.27 -13.44
N GLN A 216 -13.84 -18.52 -12.97
CA GLN A 216 -13.41 -18.82 -11.59
C GLN A 216 -12.12 -18.10 -11.23
N LYS A 217 -11.14 -18.17 -12.14
CA LYS A 217 -9.86 -17.51 -11.93
C LYS A 217 -10.01 -15.99 -11.84
N LYS A 218 -10.88 -15.38 -12.65
CA LYS A 218 -11.10 -13.93 -12.56
C LYS A 218 -11.77 -13.51 -11.27
N LEU A 219 -12.72 -14.31 -10.78
CA LEU A 219 -13.36 -14.09 -9.48
C LEU A 219 -12.33 -14.16 -8.33
N TYR A 220 -11.43 -15.16 -8.36
CA TYR A 220 -10.33 -15.26 -7.40
C TYR A 220 -9.40 -14.05 -7.50
N GLU A 221 -8.99 -13.64 -8.70
CA GLU A 221 -8.16 -12.45 -8.91
C GLU A 221 -8.78 -11.20 -8.26
N VAL A 222 -10.07 -10.93 -8.49
CA VAL A 222 -10.75 -9.75 -7.91
C VAL A 222 -10.90 -9.88 -6.40
N GLY A 223 -11.36 -11.03 -5.90
CA GLY A 223 -11.58 -11.25 -4.47
C GLY A 223 -10.28 -11.16 -3.65
N THR A 224 -9.21 -11.80 -4.12
CA THR A 224 -7.91 -11.77 -3.46
C THR A 224 -7.31 -10.37 -3.45
N VAL A 225 -7.33 -9.65 -4.58
CA VAL A 225 -6.80 -8.29 -4.61
C VAL A 225 -7.62 -7.34 -3.74
N THR A 226 -8.95 -7.52 -3.70
CA THR A 226 -9.82 -6.72 -2.81
C THR A 226 -9.46 -6.95 -1.35
N ALA A 227 -9.32 -8.21 -0.93
CA ALA A 227 -8.96 -8.55 0.45
C ALA A 227 -7.58 -7.98 0.83
N ILE A 228 -6.57 -8.13 -0.05
CA ILE A 228 -5.24 -7.57 0.18
C ILE A 228 -5.31 -6.05 0.38
N CYS A 229 -5.97 -5.34 -0.53
CA CYS A 229 -6.02 -3.87 -0.48
C CYS A 229 -6.85 -3.36 0.70
N VAL A 230 -7.99 -3.99 1.01
CA VAL A 230 -8.81 -3.65 2.18
C VAL A 230 -8.01 -3.83 3.46
N THR A 231 -7.36 -4.98 3.65
CA THR A 231 -6.54 -5.23 4.85
C THR A 231 -5.38 -4.24 4.94
N CYS A 232 -4.67 -4.02 3.84
CA CYS A 232 -3.57 -3.06 3.74
C CYS A 232 -3.98 -1.63 4.16
N PHE A 233 -5.03 -1.08 3.54
CA PHE A 233 -5.49 0.28 3.85
C PHE A 233 -6.13 0.37 5.24
N LEU A 234 -6.73 -0.71 5.75
CA LEU A 234 -7.22 -0.77 7.13
C LEU A 234 -6.07 -0.69 8.13
N ILE A 235 -5.01 -1.49 7.96
CA ILE A 235 -3.81 -1.42 8.80
C ILE A 235 -3.23 -0.01 8.74
N ARG A 236 -3.13 0.57 7.53
CA ARG A 236 -2.65 1.95 7.35
C ARG A 236 -3.49 2.97 8.14
N CYS A 237 -4.82 2.88 8.08
CA CYS A 237 -5.70 3.75 8.86
C CYS A 237 -5.44 3.63 10.36
N VAL A 238 -5.36 2.40 10.88
CA VAL A 238 -5.18 2.15 12.31
C VAL A 238 -3.82 2.63 12.79
N VAL A 239 -2.73 2.22 12.14
CA VAL A 239 -1.37 2.57 12.59
C VAL A 239 -1.13 4.07 12.48
N VAL A 240 -1.55 4.72 11.39
CA VAL A 240 -1.37 6.18 11.25
C VAL A 240 -2.24 6.94 12.26
N ALA A 241 -3.46 6.48 12.55
CA ALA A 241 -4.30 7.08 13.59
C ALA A 241 -3.66 6.95 14.97
N LEU A 242 -3.08 5.80 15.31
CA LEU A 242 -2.33 5.62 16.57
C LEU A 242 -1.10 6.54 16.63
N SER A 243 -0.35 6.65 15.53
CA SER A 243 0.82 7.55 15.43
C SER A 243 0.51 9.05 15.58
N ALA A 244 -0.76 9.43 15.49
CA ALA A 244 -1.23 10.79 15.72
C ALA A 244 -1.33 11.13 17.22
N PHE A 245 -1.45 10.13 18.08
CA PHE A 245 -1.62 10.31 19.53
C PHE A 245 -0.45 9.74 20.35
N ASP A 246 0.33 8.81 19.77
CA ASP A 246 1.43 8.14 20.44
C ASP A 246 2.76 8.33 19.69
N PRO A 247 3.74 9.06 20.27
CA PRO A 247 5.06 9.22 19.71
C PRO A 247 5.83 7.90 19.54
N ASP A 248 5.60 6.91 20.41
CA ASP A 248 6.32 5.62 20.38
C ASP A 248 5.91 4.74 19.18
N VAL A 249 4.83 5.13 18.48
CA VAL A 249 4.32 4.49 17.26
C VAL A 249 4.44 5.43 16.06
N SER A 250 5.27 6.48 16.16
CA SER A 250 5.46 7.44 15.09
C SER A 250 6.23 6.84 13.91
N LEU A 251 5.63 6.88 12.73
CA LEU A 251 6.26 6.43 11.47
C LEU A 251 7.06 7.55 10.77
N GLU A 252 6.95 8.79 11.28
CA GLU A 252 7.72 9.94 10.81
C GLU A 252 9.13 9.95 11.42
N VAL A 253 9.28 9.23 12.52
CA VAL A 253 10.52 9.04 13.24
C VAL A 253 11.04 7.67 12.83
N LEU A 254 11.95 7.67 11.84
CA LEU A 254 12.66 6.47 11.38
C LEU A 254 13.57 5.83 12.48
N ASP A 255 13.38 6.18 13.76
CA ASP A 255 14.12 5.61 14.89
C ASP A 255 13.47 4.32 15.45
N HIS A 256 12.33 3.90 14.89
CA HIS A 256 11.65 2.65 15.24
C HIS A 256 11.77 1.60 14.13
N PRO A 257 12.97 1.06 13.87
CA PRO A 257 13.26 0.25 12.69
C PRO A 257 12.35 -0.98 12.58
N ILE A 258 12.08 -1.67 13.69
CA ILE A 258 11.23 -2.86 13.66
C ILE A 258 9.76 -2.51 13.35
N LEU A 259 9.25 -1.40 13.92
CA LEU A 259 7.90 -0.93 13.63
C LEU A 259 7.78 -0.53 12.15
N ASP A 260 8.75 0.23 11.63
CA ASP A 260 8.82 0.61 10.23
C ASP A 260 8.86 -0.63 9.33
N LEU A 261 9.71 -1.61 9.66
CA LEU A 261 9.79 -2.87 8.93
C LEU A 261 8.42 -3.52 8.79
N PHE A 262 7.69 -3.69 9.89
CA PHE A 262 6.35 -4.29 9.86
C PHE A 262 5.36 -3.43 9.08
N TYR A 263 5.32 -2.13 9.35
CA TYR A 263 4.39 -1.21 8.70
C TYR A 263 4.56 -1.19 7.19
N TYR A 264 5.78 -0.92 6.70
CA TYR A 264 6.06 -0.82 5.26
C TYR A 264 5.95 -2.18 4.56
N THR A 265 6.30 -3.27 5.25
CA THR A 265 6.13 -4.61 4.69
C THR A 265 4.65 -4.95 4.50
N LEU A 266 3.81 -4.72 5.51
CA LEU A 266 2.39 -5.11 5.49
C LEU A 266 1.52 -4.16 4.66
N THR A 267 1.85 -2.87 4.62
CA THR A 267 1.00 -1.84 4.00
C THR A 267 1.48 -1.39 2.61
N GLU A 268 2.68 -1.77 2.17
CA GLU A 268 3.19 -1.32 0.87
C GLU A 268 3.88 -2.45 0.09
N ILE A 269 4.91 -3.11 0.65
CA ILE A 269 5.68 -4.15 -0.06
C ILE A 269 4.83 -5.37 -0.39
N LEU A 270 4.23 -6.01 0.62
CA LEU A 270 3.43 -7.23 0.43
C LEU A 270 2.22 -6.96 -0.48
N PRO A 271 1.42 -5.90 -0.28
CA PRO A 271 0.35 -5.55 -1.20
C PRO A 271 0.85 -5.34 -2.64
N SER A 272 1.98 -4.67 -2.84
CA SER A 272 2.58 -4.45 -4.17
C SER A 272 2.99 -5.76 -4.83
N ALA A 273 3.78 -6.58 -4.13
CA ALA A 273 4.25 -7.85 -4.64
C ALA A 273 3.09 -8.80 -4.97
N LEU A 274 2.13 -8.94 -4.05
CA LEU A 274 1.00 -9.86 -4.21
C LEU A 274 0.06 -9.40 -5.32
N VAL A 275 -0.26 -8.10 -5.43
CA VAL A 275 -1.14 -7.61 -6.50
C VAL A 275 -0.47 -7.74 -7.86
N LEU A 276 0.82 -7.40 -8.00
CA LEU A 276 1.58 -7.62 -9.23
C LEU A 276 1.66 -9.11 -9.59
N PHE A 277 1.74 -9.99 -8.59
CA PHE A 277 1.73 -11.44 -8.80
C PHE A 277 0.36 -11.96 -9.26
N VAL A 278 -0.73 -11.53 -8.62
CA VAL A 278 -2.10 -11.95 -8.98
C VAL A 278 -2.46 -11.45 -10.37
N LEU A 279 -2.06 -10.21 -10.72
CA LEU A 279 -2.35 -9.57 -12.00
C LEU A 279 -1.28 -9.80 -13.08
N ARG A 280 -0.30 -10.69 -12.87
CA ARG A 280 0.86 -10.93 -13.78
C ARG A 280 0.53 -11.43 -15.18
N LYS A 281 -0.73 -11.77 -15.46
CA LYS A 281 -1.11 -12.33 -16.76
C LYS A 281 -0.99 -11.28 -17.85
N LEU A 282 -0.35 -11.68 -18.95
CA LEU A 282 -0.26 -10.86 -20.14
C LEU A 282 -1.58 -10.82 -20.90
N PRO A 283 -1.91 -9.69 -21.57
CA PRO A 283 -3.04 -9.64 -22.48
C PRO A 283 -2.89 -10.67 -23.61
N PRO A 284 -4.00 -11.27 -24.08
CA PRO A 284 -3.97 -12.22 -25.18
C PRO A 284 -3.45 -11.53 -26.46
N LYS A 285 -2.62 -12.23 -27.25
CA LYS A 285 -2.28 -11.76 -28.60
C LYS A 285 -3.55 -11.86 -29.44
N ARG A 286 -3.89 -10.83 -30.21
CA ARG A 286 -4.87 -11.01 -31.28
C ARG A 286 -4.30 -12.04 -32.24
N VAL A 287 -5.01 -13.16 -32.43
CA VAL A 287 -4.80 -13.98 -33.62
C VAL A 287 -5.25 -13.09 -34.75
N SER A 288 -4.33 -12.64 -35.59
CA SER A 288 -4.66 -11.97 -36.85
C SER A 288 -5.69 -12.85 -37.53
N ALA A 289 -6.93 -12.36 -37.65
CA ALA A 289 -8.00 -13.07 -38.33
C ALA A 289 -7.46 -13.50 -39.68
N GLN A 290 -7.22 -14.80 -39.81
CA GLN A 290 -6.87 -15.42 -41.06
C GLN A 290 -8.06 -15.12 -41.95
N TYR A 291 -7.90 -14.16 -42.86
CA TYR A 291 -8.89 -13.84 -43.87
C TYR A 291 -9.13 -15.15 -44.62
N HIS A 292 -10.23 -15.84 -44.32
CA HIS A 292 -10.71 -16.90 -45.19
C HIS A 292 -11.31 -16.17 -46.39
N PRO A 293 -10.69 -16.25 -47.59
CA PRO A 293 -11.36 -15.76 -48.77
C PRO A 293 -12.66 -16.56 -48.92
N ILE A 294 -13.77 -15.83 -49.07
CA ILE A 294 -15.04 -16.43 -49.47
C ILE A 294 -14.83 -16.82 -50.94
N ASN A 295 -14.70 -18.13 -51.19
CA ASN A 295 -14.84 -18.72 -52.53
C ASN A 295 -16.29 -19.17 -52.70
#